data_AF-A0A4Z1SNV7-F1
#
_entry.id   AF-A0A4Z1SNV7-F1
#
_cell.length_a   1.000
_cell.length_b   1.000
_cell.length_c   1.000
_cell.angle_alpha   90.00
_cell.angle_beta   90.00
_cell.angle_gamma   90.00
#
_symmetry.space_group_name_H-M   'P 1'
#
loop_
_entity.id
_entity.type
_entity.pdbx_description
1 polymer ?
#
loop_
_entity_poly.entity_id
_entity_poly.type
_entity_poly.pdbx_seq_one_letter_code
_entity_poly.pdbx_strand_id
1 'polypeptide(L)'
;MSDNRKSKGSKVDPIPCKEKAPRERRLDEAVQWLLLWDTDKERWTFNKGKQNALTSAWMDSQRLSKSEFACFCRFAAGSESLGYRQRLLAACDGVLDRYHENKTDEVLKRQAKRAHRLRAALIPTLPNASKV
;
A
#
# COMPACT_ATOMS: atom_id res chain seq x y z
N MET A 1 31.20 -54.39 32.17
CA MET A 1 31.74 -53.41 33.12
C MET A 1 32.41 -52.33 32.27
N SER A 2 32.00 -51.06 32.23
CA SER A 2 31.15 -50.27 33.12
C SER A 2 30.54 -49.10 32.35
N ASP A 3 29.35 -48.67 32.78
CA ASP A 3 28.71 -47.39 32.48
C ASP A 3 29.66 -46.18 32.60
N ASN A 4 29.42 -45.15 31.78
CA ASN A 4 29.32 -43.79 32.34
C ASN A 4 28.44 -42.86 31.49
N ARG A 5 27.42 -42.30 32.14
CA ARG A 5 26.47 -41.31 31.59
C ARG A 5 27.11 -39.93 31.52
N LYS A 6 26.73 -39.13 30.52
CA LYS A 6 26.73 -37.68 30.65
C LYS A 6 25.52 -37.06 29.94
N SER A 7 24.53 -36.69 30.75
CA SER A 7 23.42 -35.81 30.40
C SER A 7 23.91 -34.38 30.16
N LYS A 8 23.20 -33.66 29.28
CA LYS A 8 22.81 -32.22 29.31
C LYS A 8 22.60 -31.77 27.85
N GLY A 9 21.38 -31.45 27.44
CA GLY A 9 20.86 -30.07 27.46
C GLY A 9 21.36 -29.35 26.20
N SER A 10 20.54 -28.89 25.27
CA SER A 10 19.44 -27.96 25.50
C SER A 10 18.40 -28.06 24.39
N LYS A 11 17.15 -27.84 24.80
CA LYS A 11 16.03 -27.48 23.94
C LYS A 11 16.49 -26.32 23.05
N VAL A 12 16.46 -26.51 21.74
CA VAL A 12 16.56 -25.37 20.82
C VAL A 12 15.19 -24.72 20.89
N ASP A 13 15.12 -23.57 21.55
CA ASP A 13 13.90 -22.77 21.62
C ASP A 13 13.33 -22.59 20.21
N PRO A 14 12.02 -22.79 19.99
CA PRO A 14 11.42 -22.42 18.72
C PRO A 14 11.70 -20.92 18.51
N ILE A 15 12.35 -20.62 17.38
CA ILE A 15 12.52 -19.26 16.85
C ILE A 15 11.22 -18.51 17.14
N PRO A 16 11.23 -17.36 17.84
CA PRO A 16 10.01 -16.61 18.08
C PRO A 16 9.42 -16.32 16.71
N CYS A 17 8.30 -16.99 16.43
CA CYS A 17 7.50 -16.75 15.25
C CYS A 17 7.22 -15.26 15.32
N LYS A 18 7.85 -14.47 14.46
CA LYS A 18 7.58 -13.04 14.35
C LYS A 18 6.13 -12.96 13.90
N GLU A 19 5.22 -12.95 14.87
CA GLU A 19 3.80 -12.87 14.64
C GLU A 19 3.61 -11.65 13.77
N LYS A 20 3.32 -11.94 12.50
CA LYS A 20 3.11 -10.93 11.50
C LYS A 20 1.88 -10.18 12.00
N ALA A 21 2.09 -8.95 12.52
CA ALA A 21 1.00 -8.12 13.04
C ALA A 21 -0.21 -8.22 12.09
N PRO A 22 -1.43 -8.36 12.60
CA PRO A 22 -2.62 -8.54 11.77
C PRO A 22 -2.66 -7.54 10.62
N ARG A 23 -3.16 -7.97 9.45
CA ARG A 23 -3.17 -7.17 8.21
C ARG A 23 -3.84 -5.79 8.38
N GLU A 24 -4.76 -5.67 9.32
CA GLU A 24 -5.45 -4.42 9.71
C GLU A 24 -4.50 -3.47 10.44
N ARG A 25 -3.83 -3.91 11.52
CA ARG A 25 -2.85 -3.07 12.25
C ARG A 25 -1.76 -2.50 11.35
N ARG A 26 -1.30 -3.28 10.37
CA ARG A 26 -0.30 -2.85 9.38
C ARG A 26 -0.81 -1.71 8.48
N LEU A 27 -2.10 -1.71 8.18
CA LEU A 27 -2.70 -0.66 7.37
C LEU A 27 -2.88 0.60 8.20
N ASP A 28 -3.32 0.49 9.44
CA ASP A 28 -3.48 1.65 10.34
C ASP A 28 -2.14 2.37 10.55
N GLU A 29 -1.07 1.61 10.79
CA GLU A 29 0.30 2.15 10.88
C GLU A 29 0.80 2.79 9.57
N ALA A 30 0.33 2.28 8.42
CA ALA A 30 0.66 2.82 7.11
C ALA A 30 -0.14 4.10 6.81
N VAL A 31 -1.38 4.18 7.26
CA VAL A 31 -2.21 5.38 7.19
C VAL A 31 -1.63 6.48 8.07
N GLN A 32 -1.29 6.19 9.33
CA GLN A 32 -0.64 7.17 10.21
C GLN A 32 0.66 7.71 9.61
N TRP A 33 1.45 6.81 9.01
CA TRP A 33 2.67 7.19 8.29
C TRP A 33 2.43 8.06 7.06
N LEU A 34 1.35 7.81 6.32
CA LEU A 34 0.91 8.64 5.20
C LEU A 34 0.43 10.02 5.68
N LEU A 35 -0.25 10.10 6.81
CA LEU A 35 -0.69 11.37 7.39
C LEU A 35 0.49 12.19 7.91
N LEU A 36 1.51 11.53 8.47
CA LEU A 36 2.77 12.19 8.84
C LEU A 36 3.44 12.83 7.61
N TRP A 37 3.49 12.12 6.48
CA TRP A 37 3.99 12.68 5.21
C TRP A 37 3.26 13.96 4.80
N ASP A 38 1.95 14.04 5.05
CA ASP A 38 1.11 15.17 4.63
C ASP A 38 1.22 16.38 5.57
N THR A 39 1.59 16.16 6.83
CA THR A 39 1.52 17.18 7.91
C THR A 39 2.88 17.60 8.45
N ASP A 40 3.84 16.69 8.56
CA ASP A 40 5.19 16.93 9.11
C ASP A 40 6.21 16.13 8.31
N LYS A 41 6.70 16.75 7.24
CA LYS A 41 7.67 16.14 6.31
C LYS A 41 9.06 16.00 6.92
N GLU A 42 9.40 16.75 7.96
CA GLU A 42 10.73 16.69 8.60
C GLU A 42 10.90 15.37 9.37
N ARG A 43 9.82 14.90 10.00
CA ARG A 43 9.81 13.62 10.72
C ARG A 43 9.48 12.42 9.83
N TRP A 44 9.10 12.67 8.58
CA TRP A 44 8.72 11.61 7.69
C TRP A 44 9.94 10.83 7.18
N THR A 45 9.83 9.50 7.17
CA THR A 45 10.86 8.60 6.66
C THR A 45 10.26 7.61 5.68
N PHE A 46 10.94 7.34 4.57
CA PHE A 46 10.44 6.39 3.58
C PHE A 46 10.36 4.97 4.16
N ASN A 47 9.21 4.30 3.97
CA ASN A 47 9.01 2.91 4.37
C ASN A 47 8.28 2.12 3.29
N LYS A 48 9.01 1.22 2.61
CA LYS A 48 8.48 0.37 1.53
C LYS A 48 7.35 -0.56 1.99
N GLY A 49 7.39 -1.06 3.22
CA GLY A 49 6.34 -1.91 3.78
C GLY A 49 5.01 -1.17 3.90
N LYS A 50 5.07 0.07 4.40
CA LYS A 50 3.89 0.95 4.53
C LYS A 50 3.38 1.41 3.17
N GLN A 51 4.27 1.78 2.24
CA GLN A 51 3.91 2.08 0.85
C GLN A 51 3.16 0.91 0.19
N ASN A 52 3.65 -0.32 0.36
CA ASN A 52 3.01 -1.52 -0.19
C ASN A 52 1.64 -1.75 0.45
N ALA A 53 1.50 -1.60 1.77
CA ALA A 53 0.23 -1.77 2.47
C ALA A 53 -0.84 -0.81 1.94
N LEU A 54 -0.50 0.48 1.75
CA LEU A 54 -1.40 1.49 1.15
C LEU A 54 -1.73 1.14 -0.31
N THR A 55 -0.73 0.72 -1.09
CA THR A 55 -0.89 0.33 -2.50
C THR A 55 -1.78 -0.91 -2.66
N SER A 56 -1.84 -1.80 -1.67
CA SER A 56 -2.77 -2.93 -1.69
C SER A 56 -4.18 -2.60 -1.19
N ALA A 57 -4.39 -1.41 -0.61
CA ALA A 57 -5.65 -1.04 0.04
C ALA A 57 -6.35 0.17 -0.62
N TRP A 58 -5.70 0.93 -1.50
CA TRP A 58 -6.23 2.19 -2.03
C TRP A 58 -7.57 2.11 -2.76
N MET A 59 -7.98 0.92 -3.24
CA MET A 59 -9.28 0.73 -3.88
C MET A 59 -10.41 0.54 -2.87
N ASP A 60 -10.11 0.05 -1.66
CA ASP A 60 -11.09 -0.34 -0.65
C ASP A 60 -11.54 0.86 0.20
N SER A 61 -12.78 1.30 0.00
CA SER A 61 -13.33 2.50 0.65
C SER A 61 -13.67 2.29 2.13
N GLN A 62 -13.75 1.05 2.59
CA GLN A 62 -13.93 0.74 4.01
C GLN A 62 -12.61 0.82 4.75
N ARG A 63 -11.51 0.49 4.06
CA ARG A 63 -10.16 0.46 4.66
C ARG A 63 -9.39 1.77 4.55
N LEU A 64 -9.64 2.56 3.50
CA LEU A 64 -9.15 3.94 3.41
C LEU A 64 -10.33 4.87 3.22
N SER A 65 -10.56 5.73 4.21
CA SER A 65 -11.53 6.82 4.15
C SER A 65 -11.24 7.80 3.01
N LYS A 66 -12.20 8.68 2.73
CA LYS A 66 -12.09 9.67 1.65
C LYS A 66 -10.92 10.64 1.86
N SER A 67 -10.65 11.06 3.09
CA SER A 67 -9.54 11.97 3.43
C SER A 67 -8.19 11.28 3.27
N GLU A 68 -8.04 10.07 3.82
CA GLU A 68 -6.82 9.26 3.70
C GLU A 68 -6.50 8.95 2.24
N PHE A 69 -7.52 8.67 1.44
CA PHE A 69 -7.36 8.49 0.00
C PHE A 69 -6.82 9.74 -0.70
N ALA A 70 -7.32 10.92 -0.33
CA ALA A 70 -6.83 12.17 -0.91
C ALA A 70 -5.36 12.42 -0.56
N CYS A 71 -4.95 12.10 0.68
CA CYS A 71 -3.53 12.08 1.06
C CYS A 71 -2.73 11.07 0.24
N PHE A 72 -3.27 9.87 0.02
CA PHE A 72 -2.61 8.85 -0.80
C PHE A 72 -2.42 9.30 -2.25
N CYS A 73 -3.40 9.96 -2.86
CA CYS A 73 -3.26 10.51 -4.21
C CYS A 73 -2.13 11.55 -4.30
N ARG A 74 -2.04 12.46 -3.32
CA ARG A 74 -0.97 13.46 -3.25
C ARG A 74 0.39 12.79 -3.06
N PHE A 75 0.47 11.80 -2.17
CA PHE A 75 1.68 11.01 -1.94
C PHE A 75 2.14 10.28 -3.22
N ALA A 76 1.22 9.63 -3.91
CA ALA A 76 1.52 8.91 -5.15
C ALA A 76 2.01 9.84 -6.25
N ALA A 77 1.38 11.01 -6.42
CA ALA A 77 1.79 12.04 -7.37
C ALA A 77 3.17 12.63 -7.03
N GLY A 78 3.45 12.83 -5.73
CA GLY A 78 4.73 13.34 -5.23
C GLY A 78 5.86 12.32 -5.17
N SER A 79 5.61 11.06 -5.53
CA SER A 79 6.64 10.01 -5.52
C SER A 79 7.65 10.21 -6.64
N GLU A 80 8.92 10.34 -6.30
CA GLU A 80 10.03 10.47 -7.27
C GLU A 80 10.17 9.22 -8.16
N SER A 81 9.78 8.04 -7.66
CA SER A 81 9.83 6.80 -8.43
C SER A 81 8.84 6.80 -9.59
N LEU A 82 9.35 6.96 -10.82
CA LEU A 82 8.57 6.86 -12.06
C LEU A 82 7.90 5.47 -12.19
N GLY A 83 8.64 4.39 -11.92
CA GLY A 83 8.11 3.03 -11.98
C GLY A 83 7.00 2.76 -10.96
N TYR A 84 7.02 3.41 -9.79
CA TYR A 84 5.91 3.34 -8.85
C TYR A 84 4.65 4.01 -9.42
N ARG A 85 4.79 5.22 -9.97
CA ARG A 85 3.69 5.96 -10.59
C ARG A 85 3.09 5.22 -11.79
N GLN A 86 3.92 4.64 -12.66
CA GLN A 86 3.47 3.84 -13.80
C GLN A 86 2.70 2.58 -13.38
N ARG A 87 3.17 1.87 -12.33
CA ARG A 87 2.44 0.70 -11.81
C ARG A 87 1.07 1.06 -11.24
N LEU A 88 0.98 2.19 -10.52
CA LEU A 88 -0.30 2.68 -10.04
C LEU A 88 -1.23 3.09 -11.18
N LEU A 89 -0.68 3.72 -12.22
CA LEU A 89 -1.46 4.09 -13.40
C LEU A 89 -2.03 2.84 -14.11
N ALA A 90 -1.19 1.84 -14.37
CA ALA A 90 -1.64 0.58 -14.95
C ALA A 90 -2.71 -0.13 -14.08
N ALA A 91 -2.57 -0.08 -12.75
CA ALA A 91 -3.59 -0.60 -11.85
C ALA A 91 -4.90 0.20 -11.91
N CYS A 92 -4.84 1.52 -12.15
CA CYS A 92 -6.04 2.34 -12.37
C CYS A 92 -6.72 1.93 -13.68
N ASP A 93 -5.96 1.87 -14.77
CA ASP A 93 -6.50 1.53 -16.10
C ASP A 93 -7.18 0.14 -16.06
N GLY A 94 -6.56 -0.87 -15.46
CA GLY A 94 -7.18 -2.19 -15.31
C GLY A 94 -8.43 -2.25 -14.39
N VAL A 95 -8.65 -1.26 -13.51
CA VAL A 95 -9.94 -1.14 -12.79
C VAL A 95 -10.99 -0.51 -13.68
N LEU A 96 -10.61 0.51 -14.46
CA LEU A 96 -11.51 1.20 -15.36
C LEU A 96 -11.99 0.26 -16.47
N ASP A 97 -11.10 -0.55 -17.05
CA ASP A 97 -11.46 -1.56 -18.06
C ASP A 97 -12.49 -2.56 -17.53
N ARG A 98 -12.24 -3.13 -16.34
CA ARG A 98 -13.19 -4.04 -15.68
C ARG A 98 -14.54 -3.39 -15.38
N TYR A 99 -14.55 -2.11 -15.00
CA TYR A 99 -15.80 -1.38 -14.81
C TYR A 99 -16.53 -1.11 -16.14
N HIS A 100 -15.79 -0.85 -17.23
CA HIS A 100 -16.36 -0.71 -18.56
C HIS A 100 -17.05 -2.00 -19.03
N GLU A 101 -16.47 -3.16 -18.72
CA GLU A 101 -17.02 -4.48 -19.01
C GLU A 101 -18.21 -4.83 -18.11
N ASN A 102 -18.21 -4.38 -16.84
CA ASN A 102 -19.26 -4.68 -15.87
C ASN A 102 -19.70 -3.42 -15.09
N LYS A 103 -20.56 -2.62 -15.72
CA LYS A 103 -21.03 -1.34 -15.19
C LYS A 103 -22.07 -1.45 -14.07
N THR A 104 -22.67 -2.62 -13.88
CA THR A 104 -23.75 -2.84 -12.90
C THR A 104 -23.22 -3.19 -11.50
N ASP A 105 -21.95 -3.55 -11.38
CA ASP A 105 -21.30 -3.81 -10.10
C ASP A 105 -21.01 -2.51 -9.33
N GLU A 106 -21.73 -2.31 -8.22
CA GLU A 106 -21.58 -1.12 -7.36
C GLU A 106 -20.23 -1.06 -6.63
N VAL A 107 -19.57 -2.19 -6.39
CA VAL A 107 -18.21 -2.23 -5.84
C VAL A 107 -17.22 -1.74 -6.89
N LEU A 108 -17.29 -2.28 -8.12
CA LEU A 108 -16.45 -1.82 -9.23
C LEU A 108 -16.67 -0.35 -9.55
N LYS A 109 -17.91 0.15 -9.49
CA LYS A 109 -18.21 1.58 -9.65
C LYS A 109 -17.51 2.46 -8.61
N ARG A 110 -17.46 2.04 -7.35
CA ARG A 110 -16.73 2.76 -6.28
C ARG A 110 -15.22 2.73 -6.52
N GLN A 111 -14.69 1.56 -6.90
CA GLN A 111 -13.28 1.40 -7.24
C GLN A 111 -12.89 2.25 -8.45
N ALA A 112 -13.71 2.27 -9.51
CA ALA A 112 -13.52 3.08 -10.71
C ALA A 112 -13.50 4.58 -10.41
N LYS A 113 -14.38 5.07 -9.53
CA LYS A 113 -14.33 6.47 -9.06
C LYS A 113 -13.00 6.82 -8.39
N ARG A 114 -12.44 5.91 -7.60
CA ARG A 114 -11.11 6.10 -7.00
C ARG A 114 -10.00 6.01 -8.04
N ALA A 115 -10.08 5.04 -8.95
CA ALA A 115 -9.12 4.86 -10.04
C ALA A 115 -9.04 6.12 -10.91
N HIS A 116 -10.18 6.71 -11.29
CA HIS A 116 -10.23 7.97 -12.00
C HIS A 116 -9.49 9.10 -11.27
N ARG A 117 -9.72 9.24 -9.95
CA ARG A 117 -9.07 10.29 -9.14
C ARG A 117 -7.57 10.08 -9.01
N LEU A 118 -7.13 8.85 -8.75
CA LEU A 118 -5.72 8.53 -8.65
C LEU A 118 -5.01 8.71 -10.01
N ARG A 119 -5.61 8.22 -11.09
CA ARG A 119 -5.15 8.43 -12.46
C ARG A 119 -4.98 9.91 -12.80
N ALA A 120 -5.99 10.73 -12.48
CA ALA A 120 -5.94 12.18 -12.70
C ALA A 120 -4.81 12.87 -11.91
N ALA A 121 -4.49 12.38 -10.71
CA ALA A 121 -3.35 12.89 -9.94
C ALA A 121 -1.99 12.47 -10.52
N LEU A 122 -1.91 11.29 -11.15
CA LEU A 122 -0.66 10.74 -11.67
C LEU A 122 -0.27 11.29 -13.04
N ILE A 123 -1.24 11.46 -13.96
CA ILE A 123 -0.98 11.87 -15.35
C ILE A 123 -0.12 13.14 -15.46
N PRO A 124 -0.44 14.26 -14.78
CA PRO A 124 0.32 15.50 -14.92
C PRO A 124 1.79 15.39 -14.47
N THR A 125 2.10 14.37 -13.67
CA THR A 125 3.45 14.18 -13.12
C THR A 125 4.36 13.38 -14.05
N LEU A 126 3.81 12.74 -15.09
CA LEU A 126 4.59 11.91 -16.01
C LEU A 126 5.35 12.79 -17.02
N PRO A 127 6.63 12.47 -17.32
CA PRO A 127 7.50 13.31 -18.14
C PRO A 127 7.01 13.55 -19.59
N ASN A 128 6.01 12.80 -20.05
CA ASN A 128 5.44 12.91 -21.40
C ASN A 128 4.02 13.49 -21.44
N ALA A 129 3.44 13.94 -20.32
CA ALA A 129 2.06 14.42 -20.29
C ALA A 129 1.85 15.80 -20.96
N SER A 130 2.92 16.52 -21.27
CA SER A 130 2.89 17.85 -21.91
C SER A 130 3.04 17.82 -23.44
N LYS A 131 2.89 16.65 -24.10
CA LYS A 131 3.07 16.53 -25.56
C LYS A 131 1.91 15.84 -26.29
N VAL A 132 0.67 16.02 -25.83
CA VAL A 132 -0.54 15.67 -26.59
C VAL A 132 -1.50 16.83 -26.56
#